data_AF-A0A957U3G8-F1
#
_entry.id   AF-A0A957U3G8-F1
#
_cell.length_a   1.000
_cell.length_b   1.000
_cell.length_c   1.000
_cell.angle_alpha   90.00
_cell.angle_beta   90.00
_cell.angle_gamma   90.00
#
_symmetry.space_group_name_H-M   'P 1'
#
loop_
_entity.id
_entity.type
_entity.pdbx_description
1 polymer ?
#
loop_
_entity_poly.entity_id
_entity_poly.type
_entity_poly.pdbx_seq_one_letter_code
_entity_poly.pdbx_strand_id
1 'polypeptide(L)'
;GVAPPLVSFHYGFSAAMGGGDYARAASFEEDVRPLIHVDTGVGLQEAINQQAGGGTVVIDDCGRYADALAIAAGPDQRIELRAADGMRPTLLPTGELRIDGSATSEVTLNGLLIDGVVRVTGTLRRLRLRHCTLTPQAAGLLVDAGSVQIEIDQCILGGLRVVDGASVTLRNTLVDATAEDAIAYAGPDEMSPGGALVVEACTMVGKVWTRLLTLASNSIFLARLGAGDPWSHPVIAQRRQEGCVRFSFIPLDAHTPRRHRCQPERAADALAVRPQFTSLRWGDPGYGQLSVHCAPEIRTGADDEAEMGVFHGLFQPQRETNLRVRLDEYLRFGLEAGIFYVT
;
A
#
# COMPACT_ATOMS: atom_id res chain seq x y z
N GLY A 1 14.83 -34.99 -18.60
CA GLY A 1 14.37 -33.60 -18.79
C GLY A 1 15.42 -32.68 -18.22
N VAL A 2 15.78 -31.62 -18.92
CA VAL A 2 16.74 -30.64 -18.40
C VAL A 2 16.07 -29.91 -17.24
N ALA A 3 16.69 -29.89 -16.06
CA ALA A 3 16.19 -29.11 -14.94
C ALA A 3 16.11 -27.63 -15.36
N PRO A 4 15.05 -26.89 -15.00
CA PRO A 4 14.95 -25.48 -15.32
C PRO A 4 16.19 -24.73 -14.76
N PRO A 5 16.71 -23.72 -15.47
CA PRO A 5 17.85 -22.96 -15.01
C PRO A 5 17.52 -22.26 -13.69
N LEU A 6 18.40 -22.43 -12.69
CA LEU A 6 18.35 -21.63 -11.47
C LEU A 6 18.85 -20.23 -11.78
N VAL A 7 17.99 -19.23 -11.61
CA VAL A 7 18.33 -17.81 -11.79
C VAL A 7 18.17 -17.11 -10.45
N SER A 8 19.19 -16.36 -10.06
CA SER A 8 19.14 -15.45 -8.92
C SER A 8 19.07 -14.01 -9.45
N PHE A 9 18.14 -13.22 -8.93
CA PHE A 9 18.06 -11.79 -9.20
C PHE A 9 17.67 -11.07 -7.91
N HIS A 10 18.03 -9.79 -7.82
CA HIS A 10 17.58 -8.91 -6.76
C HIS A 10 16.75 -7.80 -7.38
N TYR A 11 15.62 -7.49 -6.76
CA TYR A 11 14.77 -6.39 -7.22
C TYR A 11 15.17 -5.11 -6.49
N GLY A 12 15.82 -4.19 -7.19
CA GLY A 12 16.13 -2.87 -6.66
C GLY A 12 14.86 -2.04 -6.52
N PHE A 13 14.49 -1.70 -5.30
CA PHE A 13 13.37 -0.79 -5.02
C PHE A 13 13.75 0.26 -3.98
N SER A 14 13.08 1.41 -4.04
CA SER A 14 13.44 2.59 -3.25
C SER A 14 13.18 2.44 -1.74
N ALA A 15 12.40 1.44 -1.31
CA ALA A 15 12.11 1.15 0.10
C ALA A 15 11.85 -0.35 0.35
N ALA A 16 11.95 -0.75 1.62
CA ALA A 16 11.55 -2.07 2.11
C ALA A 16 10.02 -2.18 2.24
N MET A 17 9.30 -2.18 1.11
CA MET A 17 7.84 -2.27 1.04
C MET A 17 7.38 -3.18 -0.12
N GLY A 18 6.12 -3.63 -0.07
CA GLY A 18 5.58 -4.62 -1.01
C GLY A 18 6.16 -6.03 -0.79
N GLY A 19 5.78 -7.00 -1.63
CA GLY A 19 6.22 -8.40 -1.52
C GLY A 19 7.66 -8.64 -2.00
N GLY A 20 8.63 -7.81 -1.57
CA GLY A 20 10.03 -7.85 -1.97
C GLY A 20 10.88 -8.90 -1.25
N ASP A 21 12.15 -9.03 -1.61
CA ASP A 21 13.16 -9.97 -1.07
C ASP A 21 14.00 -9.39 0.10
N TYR A 22 13.39 -8.55 0.94
CA TYR A 22 14.06 -7.87 2.06
C TYR A 22 13.65 -8.43 3.42
N ALA A 23 14.43 -8.11 4.46
CA ALA A 23 14.16 -8.52 5.84
C ALA A 23 12.89 -7.86 6.38
N ARG A 24 11.96 -8.68 6.87
CA ARG A 24 10.65 -8.31 7.42
C ARG A 24 10.22 -9.19 8.59
N ALA A 25 11.10 -10.02 9.14
CA ALA A 25 10.80 -10.90 10.28
C ALA A 25 10.17 -10.17 11.48
N ALA A 26 10.48 -8.88 11.66
CA ALA A 26 9.86 -8.05 12.70
C ALA A 26 8.33 -7.87 12.56
N SER A 27 7.75 -8.18 11.40
CA SER A 27 6.32 -8.05 11.10
C SER A 27 5.51 -9.34 11.34
N PHE A 28 6.18 -10.46 11.62
CA PHE A 28 5.56 -11.80 11.71
C PHE A 28 4.72 -11.96 12.98
N GLU A 29 3.58 -12.64 12.86
CA GLU A 29 2.73 -12.98 14.01
C GLU A 29 3.24 -14.27 14.69
N GLU A 30 4.24 -14.14 15.56
CA GLU A 30 4.89 -15.29 16.22
C GLU A 30 3.99 -16.09 17.18
N ASP A 31 2.84 -15.55 17.55
CA ASP A 31 1.85 -16.21 18.40
C ASP A 31 0.82 -17.04 17.60
N VAL A 32 0.80 -16.91 16.27
CA VAL A 32 -0.06 -17.69 15.39
C VAL A 32 0.65 -19.01 15.04
N ARG A 33 0.10 -20.11 15.54
CA ARG A 33 0.67 -21.47 15.48
C ARG A 33 -0.46 -22.48 15.22
N PRO A 34 -0.17 -23.65 14.62
CA PRO A 34 1.15 -24.17 14.20
C PRO A 34 1.66 -23.54 12.89
N LEU A 35 2.95 -23.75 12.59
CA LEU A 35 3.54 -23.40 11.30
C LEU A 35 3.44 -24.60 10.36
N ILE A 36 2.96 -24.36 9.14
CA ILE A 36 3.05 -25.29 8.02
C ILE A 36 3.93 -24.64 6.97
N HIS A 37 5.05 -25.28 6.67
CA HIS A 37 6.03 -24.82 5.69
C HIS A 37 5.72 -25.43 4.33
N VAL A 38 5.79 -24.61 3.29
CA VAL A 38 5.56 -25.02 1.89
C VAL A 38 6.62 -24.42 0.97
N ASP A 39 6.93 -25.15 -0.09
CA ASP A 39 7.70 -24.71 -1.23
C ASP A 39 6.92 -25.03 -2.53
N THR A 40 7.49 -24.76 -3.69
CA THR A 40 6.87 -25.02 -5.00
C THR A 40 6.62 -26.50 -5.30
N GLY A 41 7.15 -27.42 -4.49
CA GLY A 41 6.87 -28.85 -4.57
C GLY A 41 5.63 -29.30 -3.80
N VAL A 42 5.07 -28.44 -2.94
CA VAL A 42 3.92 -28.73 -2.08
C VAL A 42 2.70 -27.90 -2.49
N GLY A 43 1.51 -28.51 -2.49
CA GLY A 43 0.27 -27.81 -2.82
C GLY A 43 -0.06 -26.71 -1.81
N LEU A 44 0.04 -25.44 -2.21
CA LEU A 44 -0.22 -24.29 -1.32
C LEU A 44 -1.64 -24.31 -0.74
N GLN A 45 -2.65 -24.61 -1.57
CA GLN A 45 -4.03 -24.69 -1.11
C GLN A 45 -4.25 -25.82 -0.10
N GLU A 46 -3.55 -26.95 -0.25
CA GLU A 46 -3.65 -28.07 0.69
C GLU A 46 -3.10 -27.68 2.06
N ALA A 47 -1.98 -26.94 2.10
CA ALA A 47 -1.43 -26.41 3.34
C ALA A 47 -2.35 -25.37 4.00
N ILE A 48 -3.00 -24.51 3.20
CA ILE A 48 -4.03 -23.58 3.72
C ILE A 48 -5.19 -24.35 4.34
N ASN A 49 -5.69 -25.41 3.68
CA ASN A 49 -6.79 -26.23 4.19
C ASN A 49 -6.45 -26.97 5.49
N GLN A 50 -5.16 -27.28 5.73
CA GLN A 50 -4.70 -27.92 6.96
C GLN A 50 -4.76 -26.99 8.17
N GLN A 51 -4.87 -25.67 7.99
CA GLN A 51 -5.01 -24.69 9.08
C GLN A 51 -6.44 -24.58 9.62
N ALA A 52 -7.18 -25.69 9.67
CA ALA A 52 -8.59 -25.73 10.08
C ALA A 52 -8.86 -25.26 11.53
N GLY A 53 -7.81 -25.06 12.35
CA GLY A 53 -7.87 -24.51 13.71
C GLY A 53 -7.24 -23.12 13.87
N GLY A 54 -6.82 -22.47 12.78
CA GLY A 54 -5.89 -21.35 12.81
C GLY A 54 -4.42 -21.79 12.78
N GLY A 55 -3.53 -20.86 12.46
CA GLY A 55 -2.09 -21.09 12.33
C GLY A 55 -1.49 -20.36 11.13
N THR A 56 -0.20 -20.63 10.86
CA THR A 56 0.57 -19.90 9.84
C THR A 56 1.01 -20.85 8.73
N VAL A 57 0.72 -20.50 7.48
CA VAL A 57 1.36 -21.10 6.30
C VAL A 57 2.55 -20.23 5.89
N VAL A 58 3.74 -20.82 5.85
CA VAL A 58 5.00 -20.16 5.50
C VAL A 58 5.47 -20.67 4.15
N ILE A 59 5.62 -19.77 3.18
CA ILE A 59 6.21 -20.08 1.87
C ILE A 59 7.71 -19.84 1.95
N ASP A 60 8.50 -20.90 1.86
CA ASP A 60 9.96 -20.90 2.08
C ASP A 60 10.79 -20.64 0.80
N ASP A 61 10.14 -20.36 -0.33
CA ASP A 61 10.81 -20.08 -1.59
C ASP A 61 10.30 -18.81 -2.31
N CYS A 62 10.94 -18.47 -3.43
CA CYS A 62 10.54 -17.37 -4.32
C CYS A 62 9.73 -17.87 -5.53
N GLY A 63 8.98 -18.94 -5.34
CA GLY A 63 8.29 -19.66 -6.39
C GLY A 63 7.06 -18.94 -6.96
N ARG A 64 6.47 -19.56 -7.99
CA ARG A 64 5.21 -19.13 -8.59
C ARG A 64 4.12 -20.14 -8.26
N TYR A 65 3.02 -19.66 -7.69
CA TYR A 65 1.89 -20.49 -7.24
C TYR A 65 0.65 -20.11 -8.05
N ALA A 66 0.23 -20.99 -8.96
CA ALA A 66 -0.83 -20.70 -9.94
C ALA A 66 -2.18 -21.38 -9.64
N ASP A 67 -2.36 -21.88 -8.43
CA ASP A 67 -3.56 -22.61 -8.02
C ASP A 67 -4.75 -21.68 -7.75
N ALA A 68 -5.95 -22.25 -7.66
CA ALA A 68 -7.08 -21.54 -7.05
C ALA A 68 -6.84 -21.44 -5.54
N LEU A 69 -6.87 -20.21 -5.00
CA LEU A 69 -6.55 -19.95 -3.60
C LEU A 69 -7.76 -19.45 -2.81
N ALA A 70 -8.04 -20.10 -1.69
CA ALA A 70 -9.10 -19.74 -0.77
C ALA A 70 -8.66 -19.94 0.70
N ILE A 71 -8.84 -18.91 1.52
CA ILE A 71 -8.60 -18.93 2.96
C ILE A 71 -9.96 -18.85 3.65
N ALA A 72 -10.29 -19.86 4.45
CA ALA A 72 -11.53 -19.90 5.24
C ALA A 72 -11.18 -19.94 6.73
N ALA A 73 -11.52 -18.88 7.47
CA ALA A 73 -11.24 -18.76 8.90
C ALA A 73 -12.52 -18.92 9.74
N GLY A 74 -12.60 -20.00 10.51
CA GLY A 74 -13.70 -20.27 11.44
C GLY A 74 -13.73 -19.32 12.65
N PRO A 75 -14.75 -19.41 13.51
CA PRO A 75 -14.85 -18.64 14.76
C PRO A 75 -13.57 -18.66 15.59
N ASP A 76 -13.13 -17.48 16.01
CA ASP A 76 -11.96 -17.24 16.87
C ASP A 76 -10.61 -17.68 16.29
N GLN A 77 -10.57 -18.01 14.99
CA GLN A 77 -9.34 -18.42 14.30
C GLN A 77 -8.54 -17.22 13.83
N ARG A 78 -7.21 -17.36 13.91
CA ARG A 78 -6.24 -16.49 13.28
C ARG A 78 -5.46 -17.30 12.26
N ILE A 79 -5.48 -16.87 11.00
CA ILE A 79 -4.72 -17.50 9.91
C ILE A 79 -3.75 -16.49 9.33
N GLU A 80 -2.47 -16.84 9.28
CA GLU A 80 -1.45 -16.06 8.56
C GLU A 80 -0.97 -16.84 7.34
N LEU A 81 -1.04 -16.26 6.15
CA LEU A 81 -0.31 -16.73 4.99
C LEU A 81 0.85 -15.77 4.75
N ARG A 82 2.08 -16.27 4.87
CA ARG A 82 3.27 -15.44 4.75
C ARG A 82 4.37 -16.04 3.90
N ALA A 83 5.20 -15.18 3.34
CA ALA A 83 6.51 -15.56 2.85
C ALA A 83 7.51 -15.65 4.02
N ALA A 84 8.44 -16.62 3.95
CA ALA A 84 9.61 -16.65 4.83
C ALA A 84 10.44 -15.37 4.66
N ASP A 85 11.28 -15.05 5.66
CA ASP A 85 12.09 -13.84 5.64
C ASP A 85 13.05 -13.82 4.43
N GLY A 86 13.12 -12.70 3.73
CA GLY A 86 13.93 -12.57 2.50
C GLY A 86 13.38 -13.29 1.26
N MET A 87 12.28 -14.05 1.36
CA MET A 87 11.69 -14.73 0.20
C MET A 87 10.72 -13.82 -0.57
N ARG A 88 10.42 -14.15 -1.82
CA ARG A 88 9.51 -13.38 -2.69
C ARG A 88 8.60 -14.31 -3.50
N PRO A 89 7.64 -14.98 -2.86
CA PRO A 89 6.69 -15.83 -3.58
C PRO A 89 5.73 -14.97 -4.40
N THR A 90 5.42 -15.47 -5.60
CA THR A 90 4.46 -14.86 -6.52
C THR A 90 3.23 -15.76 -6.61
N LEU A 91 2.10 -15.25 -6.10
CA LEU A 91 0.80 -15.89 -6.23
C LEU A 91 0.12 -15.38 -7.50
N LEU A 92 -0.34 -16.32 -8.31
CA LEU A 92 -1.05 -16.10 -9.58
C LEU A 92 -2.39 -16.83 -9.50
N PRO A 93 -3.34 -16.38 -8.66
CA PRO A 93 -4.56 -17.12 -8.40
C PRO A 93 -5.31 -17.40 -9.71
N THR A 94 -5.74 -18.65 -9.91
CA THR A 94 -6.68 -18.95 -11.00
C THR A 94 -8.05 -18.36 -10.63
N GLY A 95 -8.29 -17.10 -11.00
CA GLY A 95 -9.46 -16.31 -10.60
C GLY A 95 -9.14 -15.32 -9.48
N GLU A 96 -9.96 -15.30 -8.43
CA GLU A 96 -9.77 -14.47 -7.24
C GLU A 96 -9.13 -15.29 -6.11
N LEU A 97 -8.22 -14.69 -5.33
CA LEU A 97 -7.86 -15.22 -4.02
C LEU A 97 -9.01 -14.86 -3.06
N ARG A 98 -9.73 -15.88 -2.58
CA ARG A 98 -10.90 -15.67 -1.72
C ARG A 98 -10.52 -15.74 -0.25
N ILE A 99 -11.02 -14.80 0.54
CA ILE A 99 -10.90 -14.80 1.99
C ILE A 99 -12.31 -14.75 2.56
N ASP A 100 -12.70 -15.81 3.26
CA ASP A 100 -13.97 -15.87 3.99
C ASP A 100 -13.69 -16.09 5.48
N GLY A 101 -14.50 -15.50 6.34
CA GLY A 101 -14.37 -15.70 7.76
C GLY A 101 -15.59 -15.30 8.58
N SER A 102 -15.48 -15.56 9.87
CA SER A 102 -16.47 -15.21 10.89
C SER A 102 -16.22 -13.86 11.56
N ALA A 103 -17.23 -13.36 12.27
CA ALA A 103 -17.22 -12.12 13.06
C ALA A 103 -16.11 -12.02 14.13
N THR A 104 -15.47 -13.13 14.48
CA THR A 104 -14.36 -13.15 15.45
C THR A 104 -13.01 -13.58 14.86
N SER A 105 -12.98 -13.96 13.57
CA SER A 105 -11.76 -14.44 12.90
C SER A 105 -10.90 -13.34 12.28
N GLU A 106 -9.60 -13.60 12.18
CA GLU A 106 -8.62 -12.69 11.58
C GLU A 106 -7.78 -13.42 10.54
N VAL A 107 -7.48 -12.73 9.44
CA VAL A 107 -6.58 -13.22 8.40
C VAL A 107 -5.47 -12.19 8.15
N THR A 108 -4.22 -12.67 8.08
CA THR A 108 -3.04 -11.85 7.77
C THR A 108 -2.37 -12.39 6.51
N LEU A 109 -2.15 -11.53 5.51
CA LEU A 109 -1.25 -11.80 4.39
C LEU A 109 0.03 -11.01 4.58
N ASN A 110 1.19 -11.66 4.50
CA ASN A 110 2.47 -11.02 4.77
C ASN A 110 3.57 -11.39 3.75
N GLY A 111 4.16 -10.39 3.08
CA GLY A 111 5.33 -10.62 2.22
C GLY A 111 5.01 -11.25 0.86
N LEU A 112 3.78 -11.14 0.38
CA LEU A 112 3.32 -11.83 -0.84
C LEU A 112 3.23 -10.87 -2.03
N LEU A 113 3.71 -11.29 -3.20
CA LEU A 113 3.34 -10.67 -4.46
C LEU A 113 2.15 -11.44 -5.03
N ILE A 114 1.02 -10.77 -5.24
CA ILE A 114 -0.21 -11.35 -5.77
C ILE A 114 -0.53 -10.59 -7.05
N ASP A 115 -0.44 -11.28 -8.18
CA ASP A 115 -0.90 -10.78 -9.48
C ASP A 115 -2.30 -11.34 -9.71
N GLY A 116 -3.28 -10.55 -9.33
CA GLY A 116 -4.68 -10.95 -9.28
C GLY A 116 -5.47 -10.15 -8.26
N VAL A 117 -6.72 -10.56 -8.07
CA VAL A 117 -7.67 -9.88 -7.18
C VAL A 117 -7.80 -10.66 -5.88
N VAL A 118 -7.72 -9.96 -4.74
CA VAL A 118 -8.11 -10.51 -3.44
C VAL A 118 -9.55 -10.11 -3.15
N ARG A 119 -10.41 -11.08 -2.85
CA ARG A 119 -11.82 -10.83 -2.53
C ARG A 119 -12.16 -11.30 -1.12
N VAL A 120 -12.72 -10.40 -0.31
CA VAL A 120 -13.10 -10.65 1.09
C VAL A 120 -14.60 -10.73 1.22
N THR A 121 -15.11 -11.88 1.67
CA THR A 121 -16.52 -12.17 1.88
C THR A 121 -16.82 -12.57 3.33
N GLY A 122 -18.09 -12.83 3.61
CA GLY A 122 -18.53 -13.28 4.93
C GLY A 122 -18.54 -12.16 5.97
N THR A 123 -18.14 -12.47 7.18
CA THR A 123 -18.20 -11.56 8.35
C THR A 123 -16.85 -11.36 9.02
N LEU A 124 -15.74 -11.58 8.30
CA LEU A 124 -14.38 -11.49 8.82
C LEU A 124 -14.19 -10.27 9.74
N ARG A 125 -13.67 -10.49 10.95
CA ARG A 125 -13.42 -9.40 11.91
C ARG A 125 -12.34 -8.46 11.38
N ARG A 126 -11.25 -9.05 10.87
CA ARG A 126 -10.06 -8.31 10.48
C ARG A 126 -9.28 -8.96 9.35
N LEU A 127 -8.85 -8.14 8.40
CA LEU A 127 -7.83 -8.48 7.42
C LEU A 127 -6.59 -7.60 7.64
N ARG A 128 -5.41 -8.20 7.70
CA ARG A 128 -4.13 -7.47 7.66
C ARG A 128 -3.37 -7.78 6.38
N LEU A 129 -2.92 -6.75 5.69
CA LEU A 129 -1.95 -6.85 4.61
C LEU A 129 -0.66 -6.16 5.05
N ARG A 130 0.44 -6.90 5.08
CA ARG A 130 1.76 -6.37 5.47
C ARG A 130 2.76 -6.74 4.39
N HIS A 131 3.56 -5.78 3.93
CA HIS A 131 4.60 -6.09 2.95
C HIS A 131 4.04 -6.87 1.73
N CYS A 132 2.82 -6.56 1.30
CA CYS A 132 2.18 -7.23 0.19
C CYS A 132 2.19 -6.34 -1.06
N THR A 133 2.33 -6.97 -2.21
CA THR A 133 2.09 -6.33 -3.51
C THR A 133 0.84 -6.95 -4.12
N LEU A 134 -0.25 -6.21 -4.23
CA LEU A 134 -1.36 -6.53 -5.13
C LEU A 134 -1.15 -5.68 -6.38
N THR A 135 -0.78 -6.30 -7.50
CA THR A 135 -0.27 -5.56 -8.67
C THR A 135 -1.22 -4.42 -9.10
N PRO A 136 -0.71 -3.19 -9.32
CA PRO A 136 -1.54 -2.04 -9.71
C PRO A 136 -2.41 -2.23 -10.96
N GLN A 137 -2.04 -3.16 -11.84
CA GLN A 137 -2.72 -3.42 -13.11
C GLN A 137 -4.13 -4.01 -12.97
N ALA A 138 -4.49 -4.52 -11.79
CA ALA A 138 -5.82 -5.06 -11.49
C ALA A 138 -6.47 -4.31 -10.31
N ALA A 139 -7.77 -4.49 -10.12
CA ALA A 139 -8.41 -4.13 -8.86
C ALA A 139 -7.77 -4.98 -7.75
N GLY A 140 -7.00 -4.36 -6.85
CA GLY A 140 -6.18 -5.09 -5.90
C GLY A 140 -7.04 -5.83 -4.87
N LEU A 141 -8.02 -5.15 -4.29
CA LEU A 141 -8.80 -5.64 -3.17
C LEU A 141 -10.30 -5.33 -3.33
N LEU A 142 -11.13 -6.37 -3.33
CA LEU A 142 -12.60 -6.29 -3.33
C LEU A 142 -13.14 -6.75 -1.98
N VAL A 143 -13.99 -5.97 -1.33
CA VAL A 143 -14.49 -6.24 0.02
C VAL A 143 -16.00 -6.08 0.05
N ASP A 144 -16.67 -7.22 0.17
CA ASP A 144 -18.11 -7.31 0.36
C ASP A 144 -18.50 -7.52 1.83
N ALA A 145 -17.53 -7.87 2.69
CA ALA A 145 -17.72 -8.07 4.12
C ALA A 145 -18.06 -6.74 4.83
N GLY A 146 -19.31 -6.60 5.27
CA GLY A 146 -19.89 -5.33 5.72
C GLY A 146 -19.31 -4.69 6.99
N SER A 147 -18.51 -5.41 7.78
CA SER A 147 -18.00 -4.91 9.08
C SER A 147 -16.51 -5.19 9.32
N VAL A 148 -15.78 -5.57 8.28
CA VAL A 148 -14.35 -5.94 8.41
C VAL A 148 -13.48 -4.71 8.70
N GLN A 149 -12.51 -4.88 9.59
CA GLN A 149 -11.42 -3.94 9.81
C GLN A 149 -10.22 -4.33 8.95
N ILE A 150 -9.78 -3.45 8.07
CA ILE A 150 -8.68 -3.70 7.14
C ILE A 150 -7.49 -2.84 7.56
N GLU A 151 -6.37 -3.48 7.85
CA GLU A 151 -5.12 -2.82 8.23
C GLU A 151 -4.08 -3.14 7.14
N ILE A 152 -3.58 -2.10 6.47
CA ILE A 152 -2.63 -2.23 5.37
C ILE A 152 -1.39 -1.41 5.71
N ASP A 153 -0.24 -2.09 5.77
CA ASP A 153 1.04 -1.45 6.10
C ASP A 153 2.16 -1.91 5.16
N GLN A 154 2.98 -0.97 4.71
CA GLN A 154 4.12 -1.24 3.82
C GLN A 154 3.73 -2.00 2.54
N CYS A 155 2.57 -1.69 1.94
CA CYS A 155 2.06 -2.40 0.78
C CYS A 155 2.11 -1.57 -0.51
N ILE A 156 2.03 -2.26 -1.65
CA ILE A 156 1.75 -1.66 -2.96
C ILE A 156 0.50 -2.32 -3.49
N LEU A 157 -0.57 -1.54 -3.73
CA LEU A 157 -1.87 -2.05 -4.11
C LEU A 157 -2.38 -1.39 -5.38
N GLY A 158 -3.10 -2.16 -6.20
CA GLY A 158 -4.07 -1.61 -7.15
C GLY A 158 -5.29 -1.00 -6.45
N GLY A 159 -6.28 -0.57 -7.23
CA GLY A 159 -7.49 0.06 -6.69
C GLY A 159 -8.26 -0.83 -5.70
N LEU A 160 -8.84 -0.20 -4.67
CA LEU A 160 -9.61 -0.86 -3.62
C LEU A 160 -11.10 -0.59 -3.84
N ARG A 161 -11.93 -1.61 -3.66
CA ARG A 161 -13.39 -1.53 -3.66
C ARG A 161 -13.91 -2.08 -2.36
N VAL A 162 -14.45 -1.20 -1.51
CA VAL A 162 -14.73 -1.53 -0.12
C VAL A 162 -16.12 -1.07 0.26
N VAL A 163 -16.98 -2.00 0.65
CA VAL A 163 -18.33 -1.69 1.14
C VAL A 163 -18.32 -0.64 2.27
N ASP A 164 -19.33 0.23 2.29
CA ASP A 164 -19.39 1.42 3.15
C ASP A 164 -19.38 1.12 4.66
N GLY A 165 -19.80 -0.08 5.07
CA GLY A 165 -19.79 -0.55 6.45
C GLY A 165 -18.40 -0.97 6.96
N ALA A 166 -17.46 -1.30 6.07
CA ALA A 166 -16.10 -1.66 6.44
C ALA A 166 -15.24 -0.42 6.77
N SER A 167 -14.05 -0.68 7.33
CA SER A 167 -13.06 0.36 7.66
C SER A 167 -11.67 -0.04 7.20
N VAL A 168 -10.92 0.93 6.67
CA VAL A 168 -9.58 0.72 6.11
C VAL A 168 -8.59 1.71 6.74
N THR A 169 -7.48 1.20 7.24
CA THR A 169 -6.33 1.98 7.68
C THR A 169 -5.13 1.67 6.79
N LEU A 170 -4.66 2.68 6.07
CA LEU A 170 -3.48 2.61 5.22
C LEU A 170 -2.32 3.32 5.92
N ARG A 171 -1.18 2.63 6.04
CA ARG A 171 0.08 3.18 6.53
C ARG A 171 1.21 2.84 5.59
N ASN A 172 2.07 3.80 5.29
CA ASN A 172 3.28 3.57 4.50
C ASN A 172 3.00 2.78 3.20
N THR A 173 1.88 3.09 2.55
CA THR A 173 1.33 2.27 1.46
C THR A 173 1.14 3.12 0.21
N LEU A 174 1.39 2.50 -0.94
CA LEU A 174 1.09 3.05 -2.25
C LEU A 174 -0.16 2.36 -2.79
N VAL A 175 -1.21 3.13 -3.06
CA VAL A 175 -2.37 2.67 -3.81
C VAL A 175 -2.34 3.36 -5.17
N ASP A 176 -2.29 2.59 -6.24
CA ASP A 176 -2.20 3.12 -7.59
C ASP A 176 -3.22 2.46 -8.52
N ALA A 177 -4.19 3.26 -8.97
CA ALA A 177 -5.18 2.86 -9.97
C ALA A 177 -4.66 2.97 -11.41
N THR A 178 -3.35 3.15 -11.61
CA THR A 178 -2.60 3.32 -12.88
C THR A 178 -2.87 4.62 -13.64
N ALA A 179 -3.82 5.43 -13.18
CA ALA A 179 -4.10 6.76 -13.71
C ALA A 179 -4.75 7.66 -12.65
N GLU A 180 -4.52 8.96 -12.75
CA GLU A 180 -5.04 9.96 -11.81
C GLU A 180 -6.58 10.09 -11.84
N ASP A 181 -7.22 9.72 -12.95
CA ASP A 181 -8.67 9.70 -13.16
C ASP A 181 -9.30 8.31 -13.03
N ALA A 182 -8.49 7.26 -12.83
CA ALA A 182 -8.97 5.94 -12.46
C ALA A 182 -9.38 5.90 -10.97
N ILE A 183 -10.05 4.84 -10.54
CA ILE A 183 -10.64 4.75 -9.19
C ILE A 183 -9.69 3.99 -8.27
N ALA A 184 -9.07 4.71 -7.34
CA ALA A 184 -8.19 4.16 -6.32
C ALA A 184 -8.96 3.61 -5.11
N TYR A 185 -10.07 4.24 -4.74
CA TYR A 185 -10.89 3.81 -3.59
C TYR A 185 -12.35 4.21 -3.80
N ALA A 186 -13.28 3.25 -3.73
CA ALA A 186 -14.73 3.49 -3.81
C ALA A 186 -15.52 2.33 -3.19
N GLY A 187 -16.84 2.43 -3.19
CA GLY A 187 -17.72 1.28 -2.97
C GLY A 187 -17.61 0.24 -4.10
N PRO A 188 -18.10 -1.00 -3.90
CA PRO A 188 -18.05 -2.06 -4.92
C PRO A 188 -18.69 -1.75 -6.26
N ASP A 189 -19.68 -0.86 -6.29
CA ASP A 189 -20.36 -0.40 -7.50
C ASP A 189 -19.61 0.74 -8.23
N GLU A 190 -18.50 1.22 -7.66
CA GLU A 190 -17.68 2.35 -8.15
C GLU A 190 -18.42 3.70 -8.24
N MET A 191 -19.66 3.74 -7.79
CA MET A 191 -20.60 4.86 -7.91
C MET A 191 -21.16 5.30 -6.56
N SER A 192 -20.72 4.65 -5.50
CA SER A 192 -21.05 4.92 -4.11
C SER A 192 -19.76 5.09 -3.28
N PRO A 193 -19.87 5.74 -2.10
CA PRO A 193 -18.75 5.82 -1.17
C PRO A 193 -18.27 4.45 -0.72
N GLY A 194 -16.95 4.29 -0.62
CA GLY A 194 -16.37 3.16 0.09
C GLY A 194 -16.43 3.32 1.61
N GLY A 195 -15.97 2.28 2.32
CA GLY A 195 -15.83 2.26 3.79
C GLY A 195 -15.04 3.43 4.36
N ALA A 196 -15.07 3.59 5.69
CA ALA A 196 -14.29 4.64 6.37
C ALA A 196 -12.79 4.45 6.15
N LEU A 197 -12.04 5.54 5.98
CA LEU A 197 -10.66 5.52 5.53
C LEU A 197 -9.74 6.36 6.44
N VAL A 198 -8.60 5.78 6.82
CA VAL A 198 -7.45 6.44 7.44
C VAL A 198 -6.25 6.29 6.49
N VAL A 199 -5.54 7.37 6.21
CA VAL A 199 -4.40 7.43 5.28
C VAL A 199 -3.23 8.15 5.94
N GLU A 200 -2.17 7.41 6.28
CA GLU A 200 -1.00 7.97 6.97
C GLU A 200 0.28 7.61 6.22
N ALA A 201 1.09 8.62 5.85
CA ALA A 201 2.32 8.40 5.09
C ALA A 201 2.08 7.54 3.83
N CYS A 202 1.03 7.84 3.05
CA CYS A 202 0.66 7.05 1.88
C CYS A 202 0.59 7.91 0.62
N THR A 203 0.72 7.26 -0.53
CA THR A 203 0.45 7.87 -1.84
C THR A 203 -0.76 7.17 -2.45
N MET A 204 -1.77 7.94 -2.84
CA MET A 204 -2.99 7.50 -3.52
C MET A 204 -2.96 8.07 -4.94
N VAL A 205 -2.82 7.24 -5.97
CA VAL A 205 -2.93 7.63 -7.38
C VAL A 205 -4.26 7.16 -7.93
N GLY A 206 -5.10 8.12 -8.30
CA GLY A 206 -6.49 7.90 -8.71
C GLY A 206 -7.50 8.50 -7.73
N LYS A 207 -8.74 8.58 -8.18
CA LYS A 207 -9.86 9.16 -7.44
C LYS A 207 -10.23 8.34 -6.22
N VAL A 208 -10.68 9.04 -5.17
CA VAL A 208 -11.07 8.45 -3.89
C VAL A 208 -12.47 8.90 -3.50
N TRP A 209 -13.36 7.96 -3.22
CA TRP A 209 -14.67 8.23 -2.66
C TRP A 209 -14.89 7.36 -1.43
N THR A 210 -14.93 7.99 -0.26
CA THR A 210 -15.17 7.34 1.03
C THR A 210 -16.37 7.95 1.75
N ARG A 211 -17.05 7.16 2.57
CA ARG A 211 -18.10 7.63 3.47
C ARG A 211 -17.54 8.59 4.52
N LEU A 212 -16.34 8.31 5.03
CA LEU A 212 -15.67 9.10 6.07
C LEU A 212 -14.15 9.00 5.89
N LEU A 213 -13.50 10.14 5.66
CA LEU A 213 -12.05 10.25 5.75
C LEU A 213 -11.68 10.67 7.18
N THR A 214 -11.43 9.70 8.05
CA THR A 214 -11.20 9.92 9.47
C THR A 214 -9.92 10.73 9.70
N LEU A 215 -8.84 10.37 9.00
CA LEU A 215 -7.58 11.09 9.02
C LEU A 215 -6.85 10.89 7.69
N ALA A 216 -6.31 11.97 7.14
CA ALA A 216 -5.23 11.93 6.16
C ALA A 216 -4.04 12.74 6.69
N SER A 217 -2.87 12.12 6.83
CA SER A 217 -1.67 12.75 7.40
C SER A 217 -0.43 12.39 6.58
N ASN A 218 0.44 13.37 6.30
CA ASN A 218 1.71 13.17 5.61
C ASN A 218 1.56 12.40 4.28
N SER A 219 0.43 12.59 3.58
CA SER A 219 0.03 11.74 2.46
C SER A 219 -0.16 12.54 1.17
N ILE A 220 -0.15 11.85 0.03
CA ILE A 220 -0.35 12.45 -1.28
C ILE A 220 -1.59 11.84 -1.93
N PHE A 221 -2.54 12.67 -2.34
CA PHE A 221 -3.65 12.29 -3.20
C PHE A 221 -3.41 12.88 -4.60
N LEU A 222 -2.94 12.05 -5.53
CA LEU A 222 -2.77 12.41 -6.92
C LEU A 222 -4.01 11.95 -7.70
N ALA A 223 -5.01 12.83 -7.74
CA ALA A 223 -6.31 12.52 -8.32
C ALA A 223 -6.84 13.69 -9.15
N ARG A 224 -7.52 13.38 -10.25
CA ARG A 224 -8.26 14.35 -11.08
C ARG A 224 -9.54 13.71 -11.62
N LEU A 225 -10.49 14.54 -12.02
CA LEU A 225 -11.65 14.05 -12.77
C LEU A 225 -11.26 13.84 -14.25
N GLY A 226 -11.81 12.79 -14.85
CA GLY A 226 -11.79 12.60 -16.29
C GLY A 226 -12.75 13.55 -17.02
N ALA A 227 -12.67 13.61 -18.35
CA ALA A 227 -13.68 14.31 -19.13
C ALA A 227 -15.01 13.55 -19.06
N GLY A 228 -16.09 14.22 -18.65
CA GLY A 228 -17.41 13.57 -18.48
C GLY A 228 -17.50 12.64 -17.27
N ASP A 229 -16.60 12.77 -16.31
CA ASP A 229 -16.59 11.97 -15.09
C ASP A 229 -17.92 12.07 -14.33
N PRO A 230 -18.53 10.95 -13.91
CA PRO A 230 -19.75 10.99 -13.13
C PRO A 230 -19.53 11.47 -11.68
N TRP A 231 -18.29 11.47 -11.19
CA TRP A 231 -17.96 11.93 -9.85
C TRP A 231 -17.87 13.45 -9.81
N SER A 232 -18.34 14.05 -8.71
CA SER A 232 -18.35 15.50 -8.54
C SER A 232 -16.98 16.10 -8.19
N HIS A 233 -16.11 15.33 -7.55
CA HIS A 233 -14.78 15.74 -7.11
C HIS A 233 -13.80 14.55 -7.19
N PRO A 234 -12.50 14.79 -7.39
CA PRO A 234 -11.51 13.71 -7.48
C PRO A 234 -11.28 12.99 -6.14
N VAL A 235 -11.49 13.68 -5.02
CA VAL A 235 -11.46 13.09 -3.69
C VAL A 235 -12.71 13.53 -2.93
N ILE A 236 -13.54 12.58 -2.49
CA ILE A 236 -14.83 12.81 -1.84
C ILE A 236 -14.84 12.06 -0.50
N ALA A 237 -15.04 12.80 0.59
CA ALA A 237 -15.53 12.28 1.85
C ALA A 237 -16.98 12.74 2.04
N GLN A 238 -17.93 11.80 2.17
CA GLN A 238 -19.33 12.19 2.35
C GLN A 238 -19.58 12.91 3.68
N ARG A 239 -19.03 12.39 4.78
CA ARG A 239 -19.08 13.02 6.09
C ARG A 239 -17.87 13.92 6.28
N ARG A 240 -18.09 15.23 6.21
CA ARG A 240 -17.03 16.27 6.33
C ARG A 240 -16.99 16.96 7.70
N GLN A 241 -18.02 16.77 8.52
CA GLN A 241 -18.09 17.33 9.87
C GLN A 241 -17.23 16.52 10.87
N GLU A 242 -16.71 15.38 10.43
CA GLU A 242 -15.84 14.49 11.18
C GLU A 242 -14.53 14.31 10.40
N GLY A 243 -13.42 14.15 11.11
CA GLY A 243 -12.09 13.90 10.53
C GLY A 243 -11.28 15.15 10.17
N CYS A 244 -10.07 14.92 9.67
CA CYS A 244 -9.10 15.98 9.34
C CYS A 244 -8.14 15.52 8.24
N VAL A 245 -7.79 16.43 7.33
CA VAL A 245 -6.68 16.26 6.39
C VAL A 245 -5.58 17.21 6.83
N ARG A 246 -4.36 16.73 7.04
CA ARG A 246 -3.25 17.55 7.52
C ARG A 246 -1.93 17.21 6.86
N PHE A 247 -1.06 18.21 6.67
CA PHE A 247 0.31 18.03 6.18
C PHE A 247 0.39 17.13 4.94
N SER A 248 -0.58 17.27 4.05
CA SER A 248 -0.80 16.34 2.93
C SER A 248 -1.00 17.13 1.65
N PHE A 249 -0.66 16.51 0.52
CA PHE A 249 -1.05 17.02 -0.79
C PHE A 249 -2.44 16.49 -1.14
N ILE A 250 -3.37 17.39 -1.47
CA ILE A 250 -4.72 17.02 -1.91
C ILE A 250 -5.24 18.01 -2.95
N PRO A 251 -5.93 17.55 -4.02
CA PRO A 251 -6.47 18.46 -5.04
C PRO A 251 -7.33 19.58 -4.43
N LEU A 252 -7.27 20.78 -5.00
CA LEU A 252 -8.00 21.93 -4.46
C LEU A 252 -9.51 21.72 -4.48
N ASP A 253 -9.99 21.15 -5.58
CA ASP A 253 -11.38 20.81 -5.81
C ASP A 253 -11.85 19.58 -5.01
N ALA A 254 -11.02 18.98 -4.15
CA ALA A 254 -11.43 17.87 -3.30
C ALA A 254 -12.50 18.26 -2.25
N HIS A 255 -13.44 17.36 -2.02
CA HIS A 255 -14.53 17.52 -1.07
C HIS A 255 -14.26 16.72 0.20
N THR A 256 -13.43 17.26 1.09
CA THR A 256 -12.91 16.59 2.30
C THR A 256 -13.29 17.31 3.60
N PRO A 257 -13.01 16.71 4.78
CA PRO A 257 -13.05 17.42 6.06
C PRO A 257 -12.05 18.59 6.10
N ARG A 258 -11.97 19.26 7.25
CA ARG A 258 -11.08 20.40 7.46
C ARG A 258 -9.64 20.06 7.04
N ARG A 259 -9.04 20.96 6.26
CA ARG A 259 -7.64 20.90 5.85
C ARG A 259 -6.79 21.73 6.82
N HIS A 260 -5.64 21.21 7.21
CA HIS A 260 -4.66 21.89 8.05
C HIS A 260 -3.27 21.77 7.43
N ARG A 261 -2.69 22.88 6.97
CA ARG A 261 -1.36 22.90 6.33
C ARG A 261 -1.23 21.87 5.20
N CYS A 262 -2.27 21.77 4.37
CA CYS A 262 -2.25 20.92 3.19
C CYS A 262 -1.79 21.71 1.98
N GLN A 263 -1.22 21.02 1.00
CA GLN A 263 -0.81 21.59 -0.26
C GLN A 263 -1.73 21.15 -1.42
N PRO A 264 -1.90 22.00 -2.45
CA PRO A 264 -1.54 23.42 -2.44
C PRO A 264 -2.47 24.20 -1.50
N GLU A 265 -1.96 25.22 -0.81
CA GLU A 265 -2.77 26.03 0.11
C GLU A 265 -3.71 27.00 -0.65
N ARG A 266 -3.25 27.53 -1.78
CA ARG A 266 -3.97 28.50 -2.60
C ARG A 266 -4.06 28.05 -4.06
N ALA A 267 -5.12 28.48 -4.74
CA ALA A 267 -5.32 28.21 -6.17
C ALA A 267 -4.18 28.72 -7.07
N ALA A 268 -3.55 29.83 -6.71
CA ALA A 268 -2.43 30.38 -7.45
C ALA A 268 -1.19 29.47 -7.45
N ASP A 269 -1.03 28.63 -6.41
CA ASP A 269 0.16 27.77 -6.27
C ASP A 269 -0.04 26.40 -6.92
N ALA A 270 -1.27 26.05 -7.30
CA ALA A 270 -1.64 24.69 -7.72
C ALA A 270 -0.86 24.14 -8.91
N LEU A 271 -0.41 25.03 -9.80
CA LEU A 271 0.43 24.65 -10.95
C LEU A 271 1.89 24.40 -10.57
N ALA A 272 2.40 25.13 -9.57
CA ALA A 272 3.79 25.05 -9.14
C ALA A 272 4.00 23.95 -8.09
N VAL A 273 3.05 23.82 -7.17
CA VAL A 273 3.07 22.84 -6.07
C VAL A 273 2.24 21.63 -6.49
N ARG A 274 2.84 20.77 -7.30
CA ARG A 274 2.26 19.49 -7.72
C ARG A 274 3.26 18.35 -7.48
N PRO A 275 2.83 17.18 -6.99
CA PRO A 275 3.70 16.02 -6.85
C PRO A 275 4.33 15.66 -8.18
N GLN A 276 5.64 15.49 -8.16
CA GLN A 276 6.40 14.95 -9.29
C GLN A 276 7.10 13.70 -8.81
N PHE A 277 7.03 12.64 -9.61
CA PHE A 277 7.59 11.34 -9.27
C PHE A 277 8.75 11.01 -10.22
N THR A 278 9.73 10.26 -9.72
CA THR A 278 10.77 9.66 -10.56
C THR A 278 10.14 8.73 -11.59
N SER A 279 9.19 7.88 -11.16
CA SER A 279 8.31 7.14 -12.06
C SER A 279 6.98 6.79 -11.38
N LEU A 280 5.91 6.72 -12.17
CA LEU A 280 4.62 6.10 -11.79
C LEU A 280 4.33 4.86 -12.66
N ARG A 281 5.33 4.35 -13.37
CA ARG A 281 5.19 3.13 -14.14
C ARG A 281 5.53 1.94 -13.26
N TRP A 282 4.56 1.04 -13.09
CA TRP A 282 4.79 -0.23 -12.38
C TRP A 282 5.97 -1.01 -12.97
N GLY A 283 6.87 -1.46 -12.11
CA GLY A 283 8.09 -2.19 -12.47
C GLY A 283 9.35 -1.34 -12.59
N ASP A 284 9.23 0.00 -12.58
CA ASP A 284 10.40 0.88 -12.52
C ASP A 284 10.99 0.93 -11.08
N PRO A 285 12.33 0.99 -10.90
CA PRO A 285 12.95 1.04 -9.57
C PRO A 285 12.54 2.25 -8.70
N GLY A 286 12.28 3.39 -9.35
CA GLY A 286 11.80 4.64 -8.74
C GLY A 286 10.27 4.75 -8.68
N TYR A 287 9.55 3.64 -8.80
CA TYR A 287 8.08 3.63 -8.82
C TYR A 287 7.48 4.21 -7.51
N GLY A 288 6.69 5.28 -7.66
CA GLY A 288 6.07 6.02 -6.56
C GLY A 288 7.02 6.93 -5.79
N GLN A 289 8.32 6.94 -6.09
CA GLN A 289 9.30 7.79 -5.44
C GLN A 289 9.15 9.22 -5.90
N LEU A 290 9.16 10.20 -4.98
CA LEU A 290 9.17 11.60 -5.37
C LEU A 290 10.46 11.95 -6.11
N SER A 291 10.32 12.71 -7.18
CA SER A 291 11.44 13.28 -7.92
C SER A 291 12.19 14.28 -7.04
N VAL A 292 13.51 14.35 -7.19
CA VAL A 292 14.34 15.38 -6.56
C VAL A 292 13.94 16.80 -6.99
N HIS A 293 13.26 16.94 -8.13
CA HIS A 293 12.71 18.19 -8.65
C HIS A 293 11.27 18.48 -8.19
N CYS A 294 10.68 17.61 -7.37
CA CYS A 294 9.38 17.86 -6.75
C CYS A 294 9.46 19.12 -5.86
N ALA A 295 8.34 19.84 -5.79
CA ALA A 295 8.25 21.09 -5.05
C ALA A 295 8.68 20.91 -3.58
N PRO A 296 9.45 21.85 -3.00
CA PRO A 296 9.90 21.76 -1.61
C PRO A 296 8.74 21.69 -0.63
N GLU A 297 7.61 22.32 -0.93
CA GLU A 297 6.37 22.25 -0.14
C GLU A 297 5.80 20.83 0.00
N ILE A 298 6.23 19.89 -0.86
CA ILE A 298 5.89 18.47 -0.80
C ILE A 298 7.07 17.67 -0.26
N ARG A 299 8.30 17.96 -0.71
CA ARG A 299 9.51 17.26 -0.27
C ARG A 299 9.85 17.51 1.21
N THR A 300 9.40 18.60 1.83
CA THR A 300 9.61 18.88 3.26
C THR A 300 8.33 19.34 3.95
N GLY A 301 7.17 18.93 3.41
CA GLY A 301 5.87 19.46 3.82
C GLY A 301 5.12 18.61 4.86
N ALA A 302 5.67 17.47 5.26
CA ALA A 302 5.13 16.69 6.37
C ALA A 302 5.22 17.44 7.70
N ASP A 303 4.53 16.95 8.74
CA ASP A 303 4.52 17.60 10.06
C ASP A 303 5.87 17.65 10.77
N ASP A 304 6.79 16.77 10.39
CA ASP A 304 8.16 16.63 10.86
C ASP A 304 9.21 17.09 9.84
N GLU A 305 8.78 17.86 8.84
CA GLU A 305 9.59 18.37 7.72
C GLU A 305 10.15 17.28 6.80
N ALA A 306 9.66 16.03 6.91
CA ALA A 306 9.94 14.98 5.94
C ALA A 306 9.14 15.20 4.64
N GLU A 307 9.38 14.32 3.67
CA GLU A 307 8.57 14.29 2.46
C GLU A 307 7.17 13.72 2.75
N MET A 308 6.17 14.22 2.03
CA MET A 308 4.84 13.62 2.03
C MET A 308 4.83 12.34 1.20
N GLY A 309 3.90 11.43 1.50
CA GLY A 309 3.61 10.25 0.69
C GLY A 309 4.25 8.98 1.22
N VAL A 310 4.23 7.93 0.40
CA VAL A 310 4.61 6.56 0.79
C VAL A 310 6.06 6.42 1.28
N PHE A 311 6.97 7.27 0.81
CA PHE A 311 8.39 7.25 1.18
C PHE A 311 8.73 8.13 2.39
N HIS A 312 7.73 8.78 3.01
CA HIS A 312 7.88 9.63 4.19
C HIS A 312 8.79 9.04 5.27
N GLY A 313 8.60 7.76 5.61
CA GLY A 313 9.37 7.06 6.65
C GLY A 313 10.86 6.83 6.34
N LEU A 314 11.33 7.16 5.13
CA LEU A 314 12.76 7.14 4.81
C LEU A 314 13.52 8.39 5.26
N PHE A 315 12.79 9.47 5.59
CA PHE A 315 13.36 10.74 6.03
C PHE A 315 14.45 11.27 5.08
N GLN A 316 14.24 11.13 3.77
CA GLN A 316 15.23 11.51 2.76
C GLN A 316 15.71 12.97 2.89
N PRO A 317 14.82 13.98 3.09
CA PRO A 317 15.25 15.36 3.25
C PRO A 317 16.13 15.57 4.49
N GLN A 318 15.79 14.93 5.60
CA GLN A 318 16.58 15.01 6.83
C GLN A 318 17.93 14.30 6.67
N ARG A 319 17.99 13.14 6.00
CA ARG A 319 19.23 12.42 5.71
C ARG A 319 20.15 13.25 4.81
N GLU A 320 19.60 13.87 3.77
CA GLU A 320 20.33 14.80 2.89
C GLU A 320 20.89 16.00 3.67
N THR A 321 20.06 16.63 4.50
CA THR A 321 20.45 17.77 5.33
C THR A 321 21.55 17.40 6.32
N ASN A 322 21.39 16.29 7.04
CA ASN A 322 22.39 15.79 7.98
C ASN A 322 23.72 15.49 7.27
N LEU A 323 23.68 14.90 6.08
CA LEU A 323 24.89 14.64 5.29
C LEU A 323 25.58 15.94 4.89
N ARG A 324 24.85 16.95 4.41
CA ARG A 324 25.41 18.26 4.06
C ARG A 324 26.09 18.93 5.25
N VAL A 325 25.42 18.95 6.41
CA VAL A 325 26.00 19.53 7.64
C VAL A 325 27.31 18.82 8.02
N ARG A 326 27.36 17.49 7.94
CA ARG A 326 28.59 16.74 8.23
C ARG A 326 29.69 16.98 7.20
N LEU A 327 29.35 17.15 5.93
CA LEU A 327 30.34 17.51 4.92
C LEU A 327 30.91 18.91 5.19
N ASP A 328 30.09 19.89 5.51
CA ASP A 328 30.56 21.24 5.85
C ASP A 328 31.46 21.24 7.10
N GLU A 329 31.11 20.47 8.13
CA GLU A 329 31.88 20.37 9.37
C GLU A 329 33.23 19.64 9.22
N TYR A 330 33.29 18.58 8.41
CA TYR A 330 34.42 17.63 8.41
C TYR A 330 35.20 17.57 7.10
N LEU A 331 34.75 18.24 6.02
CA LEU A 331 35.50 18.25 4.76
C LEU A 331 36.78 19.06 4.93
N ARG A 332 37.91 18.46 4.55
CA ARG A 332 39.21 19.10 4.67
C ARG A 332 39.30 20.29 3.72
N PHE A 333 40.02 21.32 4.17
CA PHE A 333 40.33 22.48 3.34
C PHE A 333 40.93 22.07 1.98
N GLY A 334 40.42 22.66 0.91
CA GLY A 334 40.84 22.39 -0.47
C GLY A 334 40.15 21.21 -1.15
N LEU A 335 39.17 20.56 -0.51
CA LEU A 335 38.31 19.55 -1.12
C LEU A 335 36.89 20.10 -1.33
N GLU A 336 36.22 19.61 -2.37
CA GLU A 336 34.81 19.86 -2.65
C GLU A 336 34.05 18.53 -2.66
N ALA A 337 32.85 18.52 -2.10
CA ALA A 337 31.99 17.34 -2.06
C ALA A 337 30.63 17.66 -2.68
N GLY A 338 30.14 16.75 -3.53
CA GLY A 338 28.81 16.79 -4.12
C GLY A 338 27.99 15.58 -3.68
N ILE A 339 26.68 15.76 -3.51
CA ILE A 339 25.74 14.66 -3.27
C ILE A 339 25.17 14.25 -4.63
N PHE A 340 25.36 12.99 -4.99
CA PHE A 340 24.82 12.38 -6.20
C PHE A 340 23.78 11.35 -5.81
N TYR A 341 22.58 11.48 -6.36
CA TYR A 341 21.50 10.51 -6.18
C TYR A 341 21.69 9.36 -7.16
N VAL A 342 21.67 8.14 -6.64
CA VAL A 342 21.62 6.93 -7.46
C VAL A 342 20.17 6.68 -7.80
N THR A 343 19.83 6.83 -9.08
CA THR A 343 18.52 6.49 -9.67
C THR A 343 18.51 5.05 -10.15
#